data_AF-L0AW72-F1
#
_entry.id   AF-L0AW72-F1
#
_cell.length_a   1.000
_cell.length_b   1.000
_cell.length_c   1.000
_cell.angle_alpha   90.00
_cell.angle_beta   90.00
_cell.angle_gamma   90.00
#
_symmetry.space_group_name_H-M   'P 1'
#
loop_
_entity.id
_entity.type
_entity.pdbx_description
1 polymer ?
#
loop_
_entity_poly.entity_id
_entity_poly.type
_entity_poly.pdbx_seq_one_letter_code
_entity_poly.pdbx_strand_id
1 'polypeptide(L)'
;MAVPQQVTIKLKENQKVKSDGTPIYYPYGRLITVTRSLYPPGSTQDFYSYTHEWNGTKLKLAEIQDDTGVKIQRINEYGKKVPSVSAYYWKHENGTDGRNPKKALMVEVVEEGGKKYSYYLRNISDPPWFSIYGNSSSDPLDAKELEEKLDQQNCKLNKAVTIDLSYSKSTPGRRYCCPAHSPRGDSGRVSVTVEKVSCTSHISSSLTYYKHEVKAGEWRVAAIKYNDGGGRSSGKRRKRVNIPGLKLPTKDSVKITVHVFYCNGSDPKLIYVEYSGGQDVKGWYRKDTTDGWIKVSGISENITPDELSKTANCSHDDFKQLVTALGCNNYSNCVNSGGSKPETDESLENAEQNTTDQVPDTESETKQSVQGKGPGLSEGAKAGIGVGSTVGGGSAIGFGIWKGPDIMRDIISVLRTLI
;
A
#
# COMPACT_ATOMS: atom_id res chain seq x y z
N MET A 1 -33.71 -35.28 20.85
CA MET A 1 -32.98 -34.62 19.73
C MET A 1 -31.52 -34.45 20.14
N ALA A 2 -30.56 -34.85 19.31
CA ALA A 2 -29.15 -34.66 19.61
C ALA A 2 -28.77 -33.17 19.53
N VAL A 3 -28.10 -32.64 20.55
CA VAL A 3 -27.58 -31.27 20.53
C VAL A 3 -26.53 -31.19 19.42
N PRO A 4 -26.64 -30.24 18.47
CA PRO A 4 -25.65 -30.11 17.41
C PRO A 4 -24.29 -29.83 18.04
N GLN A 5 -23.27 -30.60 17.64
CA GLN A 5 -21.92 -30.40 18.14
C GLN A 5 -21.42 -29.00 17.74
N GLN A 6 -20.79 -28.32 18.68
CA GLN A 6 -20.26 -26.97 18.47
C GLN A 6 -18.76 -26.92 18.80
N VAL A 7 -18.05 -25.95 18.22
CA VAL A 7 -16.62 -25.73 18.44
C VAL A 7 -16.33 -24.34 18.98
N THR A 8 -15.40 -24.27 19.93
CA THR A 8 -14.86 -23.01 20.44
C THR A 8 -13.44 -22.86 19.94
N ILE A 9 -13.14 -21.77 19.23
CA ILE A 9 -11.79 -21.45 18.79
C ILE A 9 -11.09 -20.64 19.88
N LYS A 10 -9.84 -20.97 20.22
CA LYS A 10 -9.08 -20.36 21.31
C LYS A 10 -7.75 -19.84 20.76
N LEU A 11 -7.68 -18.55 20.48
CA LEU A 11 -6.49 -17.95 19.87
C LEU A 11 -5.23 -18.09 20.74
N LYS A 12 -5.38 -18.16 22.07
CA LYS A 12 -4.27 -18.45 22.99
C LYS A 12 -3.53 -19.77 22.69
N GLU A 13 -4.17 -20.73 22.03
CA GLU A 13 -3.54 -22.00 21.66
C GLU A 13 -2.47 -21.82 20.55
N ASN A 14 -2.54 -20.73 19.78
CA ASN A 14 -1.57 -20.41 18.71
C ASN A 14 -0.13 -20.31 19.23
N GLN A 15 0.03 -19.88 20.49
CA GLN A 15 1.34 -19.77 21.14
C GLN A 15 2.04 -21.13 21.32
N LYS A 16 1.30 -22.24 21.25
CA LYS A 16 1.83 -23.60 21.37
C LYS A 16 2.29 -24.18 20.02
N VAL A 17 1.94 -23.56 18.89
CA VAL A 17 2.38 -24.03 17.57
C VAL A 17 3.88 -23.77 17.43
N LYS A 18 4.64 -24.82 17.12
CA LYS A 18 6.10 -24.75 17.04
C LYS A 18 6.58 -23.91 15.86
N SER A 19 7.84 -23.50 15.94
CA SER A 19 8.48 -22.70 14.90
C SER A 19 8.64 -23.43 13.55
N ASP A 20 8.61 -24.76 13.58
CA ASP A 20 8.70 -25.63 12.40
C ASP A 20 7.37 -25.77 11.64
N GLY A 21 6.28 -25.17 12.14
CA GLY A 21 4.96 -25.27 11.53
C GLY A 21 4.24 -26.59 11.82
N THR A 22 4.77 -27.44 12.70
CA THR A 22 4.12 -28.68 13.13
C THR A 22 2.73 -28.34 13.68
N PRO A 23 1.66 -28.91 13.10
CA PRO A 23 0.32 -28.66 13.58
C PRO A 23 0.13 -29.11 15.03
N ILE A 24 -0.69 -28.38 15.77
CA ILE A 24 -1.14 -28.82 17.10
C ILE A 24 -2.62 -29.19 17.05
N TYR A 25 -3.03 -30.04 17.97
CA TYR A 25 -4.42 -30.42 18.14
C TYR A 25 -4.94 -29.87 19.45
N TYR A 26 -6.22 -29.49 19.49
CA TYR A 26 -6.84 -29.13 20.76
C TYR A 26 -6.86 -30.35 21.70
N PRO A 27 -6.58 -30.15 23.01
CA PRO A 27 -6.41 -31.25 23.95
C PRO A 27 -7.66 -32.11 24.12
N TYR A 28 -8.85 -31.57 23.85
CA TYR A 28 -10.12 -32.28 23.95
C TYR A 28 -10.63 -32.66 22.56
N GLY A 29 -10.53 -33.95 22.23
CA GLY A 29 -11.18 -34.57 21.06
C GLY A 29 -10.42 -34.48 19.73
N ARG A 30 -9.23 -33.85 19.68
CA ARG A 30 -8.42 -33.67 18.44
C ARG A 30 -9.24 -33.17 17.23
N LEU A 31 -10.33 -32.46 17.50
CA LEU A 31 -11.27 -32.01 16.47
C LEU A 31 -10.69 -30.86 15.64
N ILE A 32 -9.90 -30.00 16.29
CA ILE A 32 -9.33 -28.80 15.68
C ILE A 32 -7.83 -29.00 15.52
N THR A 33 -7.38 -28.82 14.28
CA THR A 33 -5.97 -28.73 13.89
C THR A 33 -5.62 -27.26 13.73
N VAL A 34 -4.49 -26.85 14.29
CA VAL A 34 -3.97 -25.48 14.12
C VAL A 34 -2.65 -25.54 13.37
N THR A 35 -2.61 -24.89 12.22
CA THR A 35 -1.41 -24.80 11.37
C THR A 35 -0.92 -23.36 11.33
N ARG A 36 0.40 -23.16 11.42
CA ARG A 36 1.02 -21.84 11.32
C ARG A 36 1.78 -21.69 10.01
N SER A 37 1.56 -20.59 9.30
CA SER A 37 2.25 -20.25 8.07
C SER A 37 2.74 -18.80 8.06
N LEU A 38 3.69 -18.47 7.18
CA LEU A 38 4.15 -17.10 6.94
C LEU A 38 3.19 -16.37 5.98
N TYR A 39 2.89 -15.11 6.26
CA TYR A 39 1.97 -14.31 5.47
C TYR A 39 2.52 -12.89 5.16
N PRO A 40 2.28 -12.37 3.95
CA PRO A 40 1.80 -13.12 2.78
C PRO A 40 2.92 -14.07 2.31
N PRO A 41 2.58 -15.14 1.56
CA PRO A 41 3.62 -15.98 0.97
C PRO A 41 4.49 -15.16 0.00
N GLY A 42 5.81 -15.28 0.11
CA GLY A 42 6.78 -14.56 -0.74
C GLY A 42 7.75 -13.69 0.05
N SER A 43 8.05 -12.49 -0.47
CA SER A 43 9.18 -11.68 -0.01
C SER A 43 8.91 -10.77 1.18
N THR A 44 7.64 -10.45 1.50
CA THR A 44 7.33 -9.60 2.65
C THR A 44 7.20 -10.40 3.94
N GLN A 45 6.40 -11.48 3.97
CA GLN A 45 6.29 -12.47 5.05
C GLN A 45 6.36 -11.90 6.48
N ASP A 46 5.85 -10.69 6.75
CA ASP A 46 6.00 -9.99 8.03
C ASP A 46 5.02 -10.50 9.11
N PHE A 47 4.12 -11.42 8.74
CA PHE A 47 3.05 -11.91 9.59
C PHE A 47 3.06 -13.43 9.70
N TYR A 48 2.50 -13.94 10.78
CA TYR A 48 2.06 -15.32 10.88
C TYR A 48 0.55 -15.40 10.66
N SER A 49 0.11 -16.43 9.95
CA SER A 49 -1.28 -16.88 9.93
C SER A 49 -1.39 -18.18 10.71
N TYR A 50 -2.33 -18.25 11.65
CA TYR A 50 -2.70 -19.46 12.37
C TYR A 50 -4.09 -19.88 11.93
N THR A 51 -4.17 -20.96 11.16
CA THR A 51 -5.43 -21.48 10.62
C THR A 51 -5.90 -22.63 11.48
N HIS A 52 -7.08 -22.44 12.09
CA HIS A 52 -7.81 -23.44 12.84
C HIS A 52 -8.79 -24.13 11.89
N GLU A 53 -8.55 -25.41 11.60
CA GLU A 53 -9.37 -26.24 10.73
C GLU A 53 -9.92 -27.43 11.51
N TRP A 54 -11.12 -27.88 11.17
CA TRP A 54 -11.70 -29.08 11.75
C TRP A 54 -12.44 -29.90 10.72
N ASN A 55 -12.42 -31.21 10.92
CA ASN A 55 -12.97 -32.17 9.99
C ASN A 55 -14.50 -32.26 10.19
N GLY A 56 -15.23 -31.25 9.71
CA GLY A 56 -16.68 -31.29 9.83
C GLY A 56 -17.39 -30.04 9.35
N THR A 57 -17.97 -30.13 8.16
CA THR A 57 -19.16 -29.35 7.72
C THR A 57 -20.34 -29.47 8.69
N LYS A 58 -20.24 -30.32 9.71
CA LYS A 58 -21.29 -30.61 10.70
C LYS A 58 -21.21 -29.73 11.95
N LEU A 59 -20.04 -29.15 12.27
CA LEU A 59 -19.87 -28.41 13.51
C LEU A 59 -20.25 -26.93 13.33
N LYS A 60 -20.96 -26.40 14.32
CA LYS A 60 -21.28 -24.97 14.39
C LYS A 60 -20.23 -24.24 15.21
N LEU A 61 -19.85 -23.04 14.79
CA LEU A 61 -18.98 -22.18 15.57
C LEU A 61 -19.73 -21.68 16.82
N ALA A 62 -19.33 -22.13 18.00
CA ALA A 62 -19.91 -21.66 19.27
C ALA A 62 -19.42 -20.24 19.58
N GLU A 63 -18.10 -20.07 19.57
CA GLU A 63 -17.43 -18.79 19.82
C GLU A 63 -15.97 -18.81 19.37
N ILE A 64 -15.40 -17.60 19.26
CA ILE A 64 -13.96 -17.37 19.13
C ILE A 64 -13.51 -16.62 20.38
N GLN A 65 -12.54 -17.17 21.10
CA GLN A 65 -11.89 -16.55 22.26
C GLN A 65 -10.56 -15.96 21.81
N ASP A 66 -10.28 -14.71 22.22
CA ASP A 66 -9.05 -14.01 21.89
C ASP A 66 -7.82 -14.58 22.63
N ASP A 67 -6.68 -13.90 22.49
CA ASP A 67 -5.41 -14.29 23.13
C ASP A 67 -5.48 -14.35 24.66
N THR A 68 -6.44 -13.65 25.27
CA THR A 68 -6.67 -13.61 26.72
C THR A 68 -7.71 -14.65 27.18
N GLY A 69 -8.35 -15.35 26.23
CA GLY A 69 -9.43 -16.28 26.51
C GLY A 69 -10.81 -15.62 26.61
N VAL A 70 -10.93 -14.34 26.26
CA VAL A 70 -12.20 -13.61 26.28
C VAL A 70 -12.91 -13.79 24.95
N LYS A 71 -14.22 -14.06 24.99
CA LYS A 71 -15.05 -14.16 23.79
C LYS A 71 -14.99 -12.87 22.97
N ILE A 72 -14.65 -13.00 21.69
CA ILE A 72 -14.75 -11.90 20.72
C ILE A 72 -16.24 -11.59 20.51
N GLN A 73 -16.69 -10.41 20.90
CA GLN A 73 -18.08 -10.02 20.71
C GLN A 73 -18.35 -9.64 19.25
N ARG A 74 -19.63 -9.70 18.84
CA ARG A 74 -20.11 -9.23 17.53
C ARG A 74 -19.57 -10.00 16.30
N ILE A 75 -19.22 -11.27 16.49
CA ILE A 75 -18.99 -12.20 15.37
C ILE A 75 -20.35 -12.71 14.88
N ASN A 76 -20.69 -12.41 13.64
CA ASN A 76 -21.98 -12.77 13.05
C ASN A 76 -22.08 -14.27 12.70
N GLU A 77 -20.96 -14.98 12.71
CA GLU A 77 -20.88 -16.40 12.33
C GLU A 77 -21.11 -17.37 13.49
N TYR A 78 -21.40 -16.87 14.70
CA TYR A 78 -21.80 -17.74 15.81
C TYR A 78 -23.08 -18.51 15.49
N GLY A 79 -23.06 -19.82 15.78
CA GLY A 79 -24.13 -20.76 15.45
C GLY A 79 -24.17 -21.19 13.97
N LYS A 80 -23.30 -20.64 13.11
CA LYS A 80 -23.16 -21.05 11.71
C LYS A 80 -22.13 -22.15 11.54
N LYS A 81 -22.17 -22.83 10.39
CA LYS A 81 -21.14 -23.77 9.98
C LYS A 81 -19.97 -23.00 9.38
N VAL A 82 -18.81 -23.19 9.98
CA VAL A 82 -17.55 -22.52 9.65
C VAL A 82 -16.55 -23.65 9.44
N PRO A 83 -15.95 -23.85 8.26
CA PRO A 83 -14.88 -24.84 8.10
C PRO A 83 -13.53 -24.40 8.68
N SER A 84 -13.26 -23.09 8.71
CA SER A 84 -11.97 -22.59 9.20
C SER A 84 -12.05 -21.18 9.78
N VAL A 85 -11.15 -20.92 10.73
CA VAL A 85 -10.88 -19.59 11.30
C VAL A 85 -9.38 -19.36 11.23
N SER A 86 -8.97 -18.25 10.62
CA SER A 86 -7.56 -17.83 10.60
C SER A 86 -7.35 -16.62 11.49
N ALA A 87 -6.24 -16.58 12.23
CA ALA A 87 -5.83 -15.41 13.00
C ALA A 87 -4.43 -14.97 12.59
N TYR A 88 -4.28 -13.66 12.37
CA TYR A 88 -3.08 -13.06 11.83
C TYR A 88 -2.33 -12.26 12.89
N TYR A 89 -1.01 -12.45 12.97
CA TYR A 89 -0.16 -11.85 13.99
C TYR A 89 1.07 -11.23 13.36
N TRP A 90 1.59 -10.16 13.96
CA TRP A 90 2.90 -9.63 13.56
C TRP A 90 4.02 -10.53 14.09
N LYS A 91 4.83 -11.09 13.19
CA LYS A 91 5.85 -12.09 13.60
C LYS A 91 6.94 -11.52 14.52
N HIS A 92 7.08 -10.20 14.55
CA HIS A 92 8.13 -9.50 15.28
C HIS A 92 7.65 -8.84 16.59
N GLU A 93 6.44 -9.16 17.06
CA GLU A 93 5.91 -8.59 18.31
C GLU A 93 6.87 -8.75 19.50
N ASN A 94 7.47 -9.93 19.63
CA ASN A 94 8.42 -10.24 20.71
C ASN A 94 9.89 -10.05 20.29
N GLY A 95 10.18 -9.24 19.26
CA GLY A 95 11.53 -9.04 18.76
C GLY A 95 12.11 -10.26 18.04
N THR A 96 13.39 -10.55 18.28
CA THR A 96 14.16 -11.62 17.58
C THR A 96 14.24 -12.93 18.36
N ASP A 97 13.54 -13.05 19.50
CA ASP A 97 13.72 -14.14 20.46
C ASP A 97 13.04 -15.46 20.05
N GLY A 98 12.51 -15.56 18.83
CA GLY A 98 11.81 -16.73 18.33
C GLY A 98 10.47 -17.05 19.03
N ARG A 99 10.04 -16.23 20.00
CA ARG A 99 8.78 -16.40 20.73
C ARG A 99 7.58 -16.05 19.84
N ASN A 100 6.58 -16.93 19.84
CA ASN A 100 5.32 -16.70 19.12
C ASN A 100 4.64 -15.40 19.58
N PRO A 101 4.11 -14.58 18.64
CA PRO A 101 3.37 -13.38 18.98
C PRO A 101 2.12 -13.72 19.81
N LYS A 102 1.70 -12.76 20.62
CA LYS A 102 0.63 -12.88 21.62
C LYS A 102 -0.57 -12.00 21.32
N LYS A 103 -0.50 -11.14 20.29
CA LYS A 103 -1.56 -10.21 19.95
C LYS A 103 -2.00 -10.43 18.51
N ALA A 104 -3.14 -11.09 18.35
CA ALA A 104 -3.83 -11.18 17.07
C ALA A 104 -4.17 -9.77 16.57
N LEU A 105 -3.90 -9.50 15.30
CA LEU A 105 -4.24 -8.23 14.63
C LEU A 105 -5.60 -8.32 13.95
N MET A 106 -5.93 -9.50 13.44
CA MET A 106 -7.10 -9.74 12.61
C MET A 106 -7.52 -11.21 12.70
N VAL A 107 -8.81 -11.45 12.60
CA VAL A 107 -9.42 -12.77 12.47
C VAL A 107 -10.20 -12.83 11.16
N GLU A 108 -10.02 -13.91 10.43
CA GLU A 108 -10.78 -14.29 9.24
C GLU A 108 -11.63 -15.51 9.56
N VAL A 109 -12.91 -15.45 9.22
CA VAL A 109 -13.87 -16.54 9.38
C VAL A 109 -14.37 -16.93 8.00
N VAL A 110 -14.21 -18.21 7.64
CA VAL A 110 -14.69 -18.76 6.37
C VAL A 110 -15.93 -19.60 6.66
N GLU A 111 -17.08 -19.28 6.06
CA GLU A 111 -18.33 -20.04 6.26
C GLU A 111 -18.46 -21.24 5.29
N GLU A 112 -19.46 -22.11 5.54
CA GLU A 112 -19.73 -23.33 4.78
C GLU A 112 -19.71 -23.10 3.26
N GLY A 113 -19.00 -23.98 2.55
CA GLY A 113 -18.78 -23.91 1.11
C GLY A 113 -17.55 -23.09 0.69
N GLY A 114 -16.85 -22.43 1.62
CA GLY A 114 -15.63 -21.66 1.29
C GLY A 114 -15.91 -20.41 0.44
N LYS A 115 -17.16 -19.91 0.49
CA LYS A 115 -17.68 -18.86 -0.39
C LYS A 115 -18.06 -17.58 0.34
N LYS A 116 -17.86 -17.53 1.66
CA LYS A 116 -18.19 -16.37 2.48
C LYS A 116 -17.09 -16.11 3.47
N TYR A 117 -16.59 -14.88 3.45
CA TYR A 117 -15.44 -14.43 4.21
C TYR A 117 -15.86 -13.26 5.09
N SER A 118 -15.57 -13.36 6.38
CA SER A 118 -15.76 -12.28 7.33
C SER A 118 -14.43 -11.96 7.99
N TYR A 119 -14.09 -10.67 8.04
CA TYR A 119 -12.83 -10.17 8.59
C TYR A 119 -13.10 -9.25 9.77
N TYR A 120 -12.41 -9.52 10.87
CA TYR A 120 -12.54 -8.80 12.12
C TYR A 120 -11.18 -8.24 12.52
N LEU A 121 -11.09 -6.91 12.65
CA LEU A 121 -9.87 -6.22 13.03
C LEU A 121 -9.87 -5.94 14.52
N ARG A 122 -8.71 -6.10 15.16
CA ARG A 122 -8.53 -5.73 16.56
C ARG A 122 -8.51 -4.21 16.71
N ASN A 123 -9.12 -3.74 17.79
CA ASN A 123 -9.18 -2.34 18.17
C ASN A 123 -8.46 -2.11 19.50
N ILE A 124 -8.10 -0.85 19.76
CA ILE A 124 -7.57 -0.41 21.06
C ILE A 124 -8.74 -0.07 22.00
N SER A 125 -9.85 0.43 21.46
CA SER A 125 -11.05 0.79 22.21
C SER A 125 -12.05 -0.36 22.30
N ASP A 126 -13.09 -0.16 23.11
CA ASP A 126 -14.26 -1.03 23.20
C ASP A 126 -15.25 -0.74 22.05
N PRO A 127 -15.80 -1.74 21.33
CA PRO A 127 -15.46 -3.16 21.40
C PRO A 127 -14.05 -3.42 20.84
N PRO A 128 -13.31 -4.40 21.42
CA PRO A 128 -11.94 -4.72 21.04
C PRO A 128 -11.81 -5.31 19.63
N TRP A 129 -12.93 -5.59 18.96
CA TRP A 129 -12.99 -6.15 17.61
C TRP A 129 -14.13 -5.53 16.81
N PHE A 130 -13.89 -5.29 15.52
CA PHE A 130 -14.91 -4.77 14.60
C PHE A 130 -14.81 -5.44 13.23
N SER A 131 -15.96 -5.61 12.57
CA SER A 131 -16.05 -6.16 11.21
C SER A 131 -15.61 -5.12 10.17
N ILE A 132 -14.89 -5.56 9.12
CA ILE A 132 -14.48 -4.69 8.01
C ILE A 132 -15.68 -4.28 7.12
N TYR A 133 -16.62 -5.20 6.90
CA TYR A 133 -17.69 -5.04 5.91
C TYR A 133 -19.10 -5.00 6.49
N GLY A 134 -19.25 -5.16 7.82
CA GLY A 134 -20.55 -5.32 8.47
C GLY A 134 -21.22 -6.68 8.17
N ASN A 135 -21.05 -7.19 6.94
CA ASN A 135 -21.53 -8.47 6.42
C ASN A 135 -20.38 -9.30 5.81
N SER A 136 -20.63 -10.60 5.58
CA SER A 136 -19.69 -11.47 4.88
C SER A 136 -19.56 -11.10 3.40
N SER A 137 -18.34 -11.12 2.85
CA SER A 137 -18.06 -10.99 1.41
C SER A 137 -18.12 -12.36 0.72
N SER A 138 -18.55 -12.41 -0.54
CA SER A 138 -18.43 -13.62 -1.38
C SER A 138 -16.98 -13.95 -1.74
N ASP A 139 -16.17 -12.90 -1.88
CA ASP A 139 -14.79 -13.00 -2.30
C ASP A 139 -13.87 -12.75 -1.12
N PRO A 140 -12.76 -13.53 -1.00
CA PRO A 140 -11.75 -13.23 -0.01
C PRO A 140 -11.12 -11.88 -0.30
N LEU A 141 -10.57 -11.25 0.74
CA LEU A 141 -9.73 -10.08 0.56
C LEU A 141 -8.56 -10.42 -0.37
N ASP A 142 -8.32 -9.54 -1.34
CA ASP A 142 -7.12 -9.65 -2.17
C ASP A 142 -5.88 -9.67 -1.28
N ALA A 143 -4.87 -10.46 -1.63
CA ALA A 143 -3.70 -10.67 -0.78
C ALA A 143 -2.96 -9.35 -0.46
N LYS A 144 -2.93 -8.41 -1.40
CA LYS A 144 -2.36 -7.08 -1.15
C LYS A 144 -3.22 -6.27 -0.19
N GLU A 145 -4.54 -6.27 -0.38
CA GLU A 145 -5.46 -5.56 0.52
C GLU A 145 -5.36 -6.12 1.95
N LEU A 146 -5.35 -7.45 2.09
CA LEU A 146 -5.20 -8.12 3.39
C LEU A 146 -3.90 -7.71 4.08
N GLU A 147 -2.78 -7.75 3.35
CA GLU A 147 -1.48 -7.32 3.87
C GLU A 147 -1.47 -5.82 4.23
N GLU A 148 -2.13 -4.95 3.46
CA GLU A 148 -2.24 -3.52 3.76
C GLU A 148 -3.06 -3.29 5.05
N LYS A 149 -4.14 -4.05 5.27
CA LYS A 149 -4.89 -4.00 6.53
C LYS A 149 -4.04 -4.48 7.71
N LEU A 150 -3.23 -5.52 7.53
CA LEU A 150 -2.30 -6.00 8.55
C LEU A 150 -1.22 -4.97 8.89
N ASP A 151 -0.62 -4.31 7.90
CA ASP A 151 0.33 -3.22 8.13
C ASP A 151 -0.34 -2.05 8.87
N GLN A 152 -1.60 -1.72 8.55
CA GLN A 152 -2.35 -0.68 9.25
C GLN A 152 -2.59 -1.05 10.71
N GLN A 153 -2.97 -2.30 10.99
CA GLN A 153 -3.12 -2.80 12.35
C GLN A 153 -1.79 -2.83 13.09
N ASN A 154 -0.69 -3.13 12.40
CA ASN A 154 0.63 -3.12 13.01
C ASN A 154 1.09 -1.68 13.37
N CYS A 155 0.87 -0.69 12.49
CA CYS A 155 1.09 0.73 12.83
C CYS A 155 0.21 1.14 14.02
N LYS A 156 -1.05 0.70 14.08
CA LYS A 156 -1.98 1.02 15.17
C LYS A 156 -1.59 0.39 16.52
N LEU A 157 -1.38 -0.92 16.54
CA LEU A 157 -1.29 -1.72 17.77
C LEU A 157 0.13 -1.92 18.29
N ASN A 158 1.13 -1.78 17.43
CA ASN A 158 2.54 -2.06 17.75
C ASN A 158 3.49 -0.88 17.44
N LYS A 159 2.94 0.30 17.10
CA LYS A 159 3.71 1.49 16.70
C LYS A 159 4.76 1.20 15.63
N ALA A 160 4.45 0.29 14.70
CA ALA A 160 5.38 -0.20 13.69
C ALA A 160 4.91 0.21 12.28
N VAL A 161 5.63 1.13 11.65
CA VAL A 161 5.23 1.78 10.39
C VAL A 161 5.89 1.11 9.19
N THR A 162 5.16 0.95 8.11
CA THR A 162 5.71 0.50 6.83
C THR A 162 6.00 1.71 5.94
N ILE A 163 7.23 1.85 5.46
CA ILE A 163 7.57 2.82 4.41
C ILE A 163 7.13 2.22 3.08
N ASP A 164 6.18 2.86 2.43
CA ASP A 164 5.65 2.45 1.13
C ASP A 164 6.23 3.38 0.04
N LEU A 165 7.16 2.83 -0.74
CA LEU A 165 7.82 3.49 -1.87
C LEU A 165 7.02 3.35 -3.17
N SER A 166 5.76 2.93 -3.11
CA SER A 166 4.90 2.96 -4.29
C SER A 166 4.67 4.39 -4.71
N TYR A 167 4.73 4.67 -6.02
CA TYR A 167 4.56 6.03 -6.55
C TYR A 167 3.27 6.73 -6.07
N SER A 168 2.17 6.00 -5.89
CA SER A 168 0.90 6.54 -5.36
C SER A 168 0.97 7.05 -3.90
N LYS A 169 2.01 6.67 -3.16
CA LYS A 169 2.33 7.19 -1.81
C LYS A 169 3.39 8.28 -1.84
N SER A 170 4.15 8.35 -2.92
CA SER A 170 5.17 9.36 -3.19
C SER A 170 4.56 10.64 -3.77
N THR A 171 3.53 11.20 -3.12
CA THR A 171 2.96 12.49 -3.53
C THR A 171 3.56 13.61 -2.68
N PRO A 172 4.00 14.74 -3.27
CA PRO A 172 4.58 15.85 -2.51
C PRO A 172 3.68 16.34 -1.38
N GLY A 173 4.30 16.72 -0.26
CA GLY A 173 3.62 17.34 0.89
C GLY A 173 2.72 16.40 1.67
N ARG A 174 2.66 15.11 1.30
CA ARG A 174 1.86 14.13 2.02
C ARG A 174 2.62 13.52 3.18
N ARG A 175 1.85 13.21 4.22
CA ARG A 175 2.29 12.32 5.29
C ARG A 175 1.40 11.09 5.30
N TYR A 176 1.95 9.93 5.63
CA TYR A 176 1.15 8.72 5.72
C TYR A 176 1.53 7.82 6.92
N CYS A 177 0.54 7.06 7.41
CA CYS A 177 0.68 5.84 8.20
C CYS A 177 -0.64 5.06 8.07
N CYS A 178 -1.11 4.45 9.16
CA CYS A 178 -2.46 3.94 9.24
C CYS A 178 -3.51 5.05 9.44
N PRO A 179 -4.79 4.79 9.13
CA PRO A 179 -5.89 5.75 9.31
C PRO A 179 -6.00 6.31 10.74
N ALA A 180 -5.65 5.52 11.77
CA ALA A 180 -5.71 5.96 13.17
C ALA A 180 -4.71 7.09 13.51
N HIS A 181 -3.60 7.19 12.78
CA HIS A 181 -2.57 8.22 12.99
C HIS A 181 -2.53 9.27 11.89
N SER A 182 -3.36 9.12 10.86
CA SER A 182 -3.39 10.02 9.72
C SER A 182 -4.78 10.05 9.09
N PRO A 183 -5.85 10.36 9.86
CA PRO A 183 -7.23 10.29 9.37
C PRO A 183 -7.47 11.23 8.19
N ARG A 184 -6.72 12.33 8.10
CA ARG A 184 -6.78 13.33 7.02
C ARG A 184 -5.59 13.30 6.06
N GLY A 185 -4.62 12.40 6.26
CA GLY A 185 -3.41 12.33 5.41
C GLY A 185 -2.34 13.40 5.70
N ASP A 186 -2.45 14.14 6.80
CA ASP A 186 -1.61 15.29 7.16
C ASP A 186 -0.76 15.08 8.44
N SER A 187 -1.01 13.99 9.17
CA SER A 187 -0.46 13.69 10.50
C SER A 187 0.33 12.38 10.53
N GLY A 188 0.54 11.78 9.35
CA GLY A 188 1.28 10.54 9.17
C GLY A 188 2.71 10.58 9.71
N ARG A 189 3.21 9.38 10.02
CA ARG A 189 4.54 9.14 10.61
C ARG A 189 5.65 9.08 9.56
N VAL A 190 5.29 8.76 8.32
CA VAL A 190 6.17 8.90 7.17
C VAL A 190 5.87 10.24 6.51
N SER A 191 6.86 11.12 6.37
CA SER A 191 6.76 12.34 5.56
C SER A 191 7.37 12.13 4.18
N VAL A 192 6.76 12.74 3.17
CA VAL A 192 7.26 12.72 1.79
C VAL A 192 7.60 14.14 1.33
N THR A 193 8.86 14.38 1.00
CA THR A 193 9.28 15.58 0.25
C THR A 193 9.66 15.18 -1.18
N VAL A 194 9.50 16.11 -2.12
CA VAL A 194 9.83 15.90 -3.52
C VAL A 194 10.82 16.95 -3.94
N GLU A 195 11.92 16.47 -4.46
CA GLU A 195 13.09 17.29 -4.77
C GLU A 195 13.65 16.84 -6.12
N LYS A 196 14.56 17.66 -6.65
CA LYS A 196 15.14 17.47 -7.96
C LYS A 196 16.64 17.50 -7.87
N VAL A 197 17.30 16.57 -8.54
CA VAL A 197 18.72 16.63 -8.86
C VAL A 197 18.82 17.14 -10.29
N SER A 198 19.44 18.29 -10.47
CA SER A 198 19.85 18.82 -11.78
C SER A 198 21.28 19.31 -11.68
N CYS A 199 21.88 19.54 -12.83
CA CYS A 199 23.17 20.19 -12.92
C CYS A 199 23.05 21.44 -13.79
N THR A 200 23.94 22.43 -13.60
CA THR A 200 23.74 23.76 -14.20
C THR A 200 23.72 23.75 -15.73
N SER A 201 24.44 22.82 -16.36
CA SER A 201 24.44 22.67 -17.82
C SER A 201 23.20 21.98 -18.38
N HIS A 202 22.35 21.38 -17.53
CA HIS A 202 21.18 20.59 -17.94
C HIS A 202 19.94 20.90 -17.07
N ILE A 203 19.58 22.17 -16.95
CA ILE A 203 18.42 22.62 -16.15
C ILE A 203 17.12 21.98 -16.66
N SER A 204 17.01 21.72 -17.97
CA SER A 204 15.82 21.13 -18.58
C SER A 204 15.62 19.64 -18.27
N SER A 205 16.67 18.91 -17.89
CA SER A 205 16.61 17.48 -17.55
C SER A 205 16.96 17.24 -16.09
N SER A 206 16.03 17.57 -15.19
CA SER A 206 16.15 17.25 -13.77
C SER A 206 15.64 15.84 -13.45
N LEU A 207 16.35 15.12 -12.58
CA LEU A 207 15.90 13.87 -11.97
C LEU A 207 15.05 14.17 -10.73
N THR A 208 13.78 13.78 -10.75
CA THR A 208 12.90 13.90 -9.57
C THR A 208 13.11 12.71 -8.65
N TYR A 209 13.28 12.96 -7.35
CA TYR A 209 13.23 11.93 -6.31
C TYR A 209 12.24 12.29 -5.22
N TYR A 210 11.84 11.25 -4.49
CA TYR A 210 10.86 11.34 -3.42
C TYR A 210 11.54 10.85 -2.14
N LYS A 211 11.59 11.71 -1.13
CA LYS A 211 12.26 11.45 0.14
C LYS A 211 11.23 11.04 1.18
N HIS A 212 11.24 9.76 1.52
CA HIS A 212 10.42 9.17 2.57
C HIS A 212 11.19 9.17 3.87
N GLU A 213 10.73 9.93 4.87
CA GLU A 213 11.40 10.03 6.16
C GLU A 213 10.49 9.53 7.29
N VAL A 214 11.01 8.63 8.11
CA VAL A 214 10.45 8.32 9.43
C VAL A 214 11.41 8.88 10.48
N LYS A 215 10.91 9.80 11.29
CA LYS A 215 11.70 10.42 12.35
C LYS A 215 11.96 9.44 13.50
N ALA A 216 13.13 9.59 14.12
CA ALA A 216 13.45 8.95 15.38
C ALA A 216 12.38 9.25 16.44
N GLY A 217 12.02 8.25 17.24
CA GLY A 217 11.06 8.36 18.34
C GLY A 217 10.40 7.00 18.61
N GLU A 218 9.25 6.99 19.27
CA GLU A 218 8.55 5.75 19.68
C GLU A 218 8.14 4.78 18.56
N TRP A 219 8.43 5.11 17.30
CA TRP A 219 8.01 4.37 16.13
C TRP A 219 9.15 3.52 15.60
N ARG A 220 8.82 2.27 15.24
CA ARG A 220 9.74 1.37 14.57
C ARG A 220 9.39 1.31 13.10
N VAL A 221 10.38 1.17 12.23
CA VAL A 221 10.11 0.85 10.82
C VAL A 221 9.95 -0.65 10.70
N ALA A 222 8.73 -1.08 10.40
CA ALA A 222 8.35 -2.49 10.27
C ALA A 222 8.96 -3.12 9.02
N ALA A 223 8.84 -2.43 7.90
CA ALA A 223 9.27 -2.85 6.58
C ALA A 223 9.39 -1.65 5.64
N ILE A 224 10.13 -1.83 4.56
CA ILE A 224 10.12 -0.94 3.38
C ILE A 224 9.54 -1.78 2.23
N LYS A 225 8.47 -1.30 1.60
CA LYS A 225 7.72 -2.05 0.58
C LYS A 225 7.42 -1.17 -0.64
N TYR A 226 7.10 -1.79 -1.78
CA TYR A 226 6.58 -1.11 -2.97
C TYR A 226 5.67 -2.03 -3.79
N ASN A 227 4.89 -1.44 -4.70
CA ASN A 227 4.10 -2.15 -5.71
C ASN A 227 4.86 -2.23 -7.04
N ASP A 228 4.99 -3.43 -7.60
CA ASP A 228 5.73 -3.68 -8.85
C ASP A 228 4.83 -3.52 -10.09
N GLY A 229 4.79 -2.31 -10.65
CA GLY A 229 4.31 -2.02 -12.00
C GLY A 229 2.80 -2.17 -12.16
N GLY A 230 2.08 -2.12 -11.04
CA GLY A 230 0.65 -2.39 -10.98
C GLY A 230 -0.09 -1.28 -10.27
N GLY A 231 -1.07 -0.69 -10.95
CA GLY A 231 -2.10 0.10 -10.28
C GLY A 231 -2.78 -0.72 -9.18
N ARG A 232 -3.61 -0.06 -8.36
CA ARG A 232 -4.32 -0.72 -7.23
C ARG A 232 -5.02 -2.03 -7.64
N SER A 233 -5.50 -2.12 -8.88
CA SER A 233 -6.26 -3.25 -9.42
C SER A 233 -5.44 -4.45 -9.91
N SER A 234 -4.11 -4.40 -9.88
CA SER A 234 -3.28 -5.42 -10.53
C SER A 234 -3.23 -6.78 -9.80
N GLY A 235 -3.79 -6.90 -8.59
CA GLY A 235 -3.68 -8.10 -7.74
C GLY A 235 -2.24 -8.50 -7.39
N LYS A 236 -1.24 -7.73 -7.85
CA LYS A 236 0.17 -8.02 -7.63
C LYS A 236 0.52 -7.75 -6.18
N ARG A 237 1.22 -8.71 -5.57
CA ARG A 237 1.71 -8.60 -4.21
C ARG A 237 2.75 -7.49 -4.10
N ARG A 238 2.81 -6.87 -2.93
CA ARG A 238 3.87 -5.92 -2.59
C ARG A 238 5.20 -6.64 -2.49
N LYS A 239 6.26 -5.97 -2.90
CA LYS A 239 7.63 -6.44 -2.78
C LYS A 239 8.31 -5.74 -1.61
N ARG A 240 9.14 -6.48 -0.89
CA ARG A 240 9.98 -5.96 0.21
C ARG A 240 11.28 -5.41 -0.36
N VAL A 241 11.72 -4.27 0.15
CA VAL A 241 13.07 -3.75 -0.08
C VAL A 241 13.99 -4.34 0.98
N ASN A 242 14.83 -5.29 0.58
CA ASN A 242 15.80 -5.95 1.47
C ASN A 242 17.18 -5.33 1.26
N ILE A 243 17.56 -4.43 2.17
CA ILE A 243 18.87 -3.77 2.15
C ILE A 243 19.87 -4.56 3.00
N PRO A 244 21.04 -4.96 2.46
CA PRO A 244 22.08 -5.61 3.24
C PRO A 244 22.43 -4.80 4.49
N GLY A 245 22.50 -5.48 5.65
CA GLY A 245 22.79 -4.85 6.95
C GLY A 245 21.58 -4.20 7.64
N LEU A 246 20.51 -3.83 6.91
CA LEU A 246 19.33 -3.21 7.50
C LEU A 246 18.41 -4.27 8.11
N LYS A 247 18.43 -4.38 9.43
CA LYS A 247 17.57 -5.29 10.19
C LYS A 247 16.22 -4.63 10.45
N LEU A 248 15.19 -5.07 9.71
CA LEU A 248 13.80 -4.69 9.95
C LEU A 248 13.02 -5.84 10.63
N PRO A 249 12.14 -5.53 11.61
CA PRO A 249 11.84 -4.19 12.09
C PRO A 249 12.98 -3.60 12.91
N THR A 250 13.08 -2.27 12.93
CA THR A 250 14.08 -1.58 13.74
C THR A 250 13.81 -1.81 15.22
N LYS A 251 14.85 -2.08 16.01
CA LYS A 251 14.72 -2.32 17.47
C LYS A 251 14.37 -1.03 18.22
N ASP A 252 15.00 0.07 17.82
CA ASP A 252 14.91 1.36 18.50
C ASP A 252 14.33 2.45 17.59
N SER A 253 14.17 3.62 18.22
CA SER A 253 13.85 4.94 17.70
C SER A 253 14.87 5.46 16.68
N VAL A 254 15.10 4.72 15.60
CA VAL A 254 16.06 5.11 14.56
C VAL A 254 15.36 5.95 13.49
N LYS A 255 16.03 7.04 13.09
CA LYS A 255 15.70 7.76 11.87
C LYS A 255 16.10 6.91 10.67
N ILE A 256 15.17 6.75 9.73
CA ILE A 256 15.44 6.21 8.41
C ILE A 256 14.89 7.16 7.35
N THR A 257 15.72 7.44 6.35
CA THR A 257 15.34 8.22 5.17
C THR A 257 15.56 7.35 3.94
N VAL A 258 14.57 7.26 3.06
CA VAL A 258 14.70 6.57 1.77
C VAL A 258 14.35 7.55 0.67
N HIS A 259 15.33 7.87 -0.16
CA HIS A 259 15.15 8.66 -1.37
C HIS A 259 14.91 7.68 -2.50
N VAL A 260 13.80 7.80 -3.22
CA VAL A 260 13.45 6.88 -4.31
C VAL A 260 13.33 7.63 -5.62
N PHE A 261 13.96 7.06 -6.65
CA PHE A 261 13.92 7.52 -8.02
C PHE A 261 13.10 6.56 -8.88
N TYR A 262 12.34 7.14 -9.80
CA TYR A 262 11.51 6.45 -10.79
C TYR A 262 11.95 6.86 -12.20
N CYS A 263 11.80 5.98 -13.18
CA CYS A 263 12.02 6.28 -14.60
C CYS A 263 10.72 6.77 -15.26
N ASN A 264 10.05 5.86 -15.96
CA ASN A 264 8.76 6.04 -16.58
C ASN A 264 7.80 5.04 -15.93
N GLY A 265 6.96 5.51 -15.00
CA GLY A 265 5.99 4.67 -14.31
C GLY A 265 6.14 4.67 -12.79
N SER A 266 5.58 3.64 -12.16
CA SER A 266 5.38 3.59 -10.71
C SER A 266 6.42 2.76 -9.94
N ASP A 267 7.39 2.19 -10.65
CA ASP A 267 8.39 1.27 -10.10
C ASP A 267 9.64 1.98 -9.61
N PRO A 268 10.01 1.82 -8.32
CA PRO A 268 11.32 2.24 -7.83
C PRO A 268 12.43 1.61 -8.66
N LYS A 269 13.40 2.41 -9.09
CA LYS A 269 14.56 1.96 -9.89
C LYS A 269 15.86 2.06 -9.13
N LEU A 270 16.01 3.14 -8.38
CA LEU A 270 17.17 3.41 -7.56
C LEU A 270 16.70 4.04 -6.25
N ILE A 271 17.35 3.67 -5.15
CA ILE A 271 17.12 4.29 -3.85
C ILE A 271 18.43 4.70 -3.19
N TYR A 272 18.38 5.76 -2.38
CA TYR A 272 19.42 6.11 -1.43
C TYR A 272 18.86 5.97 -0.02
N VAL A 273 19.52 5.17 0.81
CA VAL A 273 19.08 4.89 2.19
C VAL A 273 20.01 5.58 3.17
N GLU A 274 19.43 6.36 4.07
CA GLU A 274 20.10 6.88 5.26
C GLU A 274 19.53 6.19 6.50
N TYR A 275 20.40 5.65 7.33
CA TYR A 275 20.00 4.91 8.52
C TYR A 275 20.87 5.31 9.71
N SER A 276 20.22 5.81 10.76
CA SER A 276 20.93 6.25 11.98
C SER A 276 21.37 5.11 12.89
N GLY A 277 20.89 3.88 12.67
CA GLY A 277 21.23 2.72 13.50
C GLY A 277 22.49 1.95 13.06
N GLY A 278 23.27 2.47 12.11
CA GLY A 278 24.54 1.86 11.66
C GLY A 278 25.00 2.39 10.29
N GLN A 279 26.31 2.53 10.10
CA GLN A 279 26.91 3.10 8.88
C GLN A 279 26.83 2.16 7.67
N ASP A 280 26.87 0.83 7.88
CA ASP A 280 26.94 -0.16 6.78
C ASP A 280 25.70 -0.20 5.87
N VAL A 281 24.62 0.44 6.30
CA VAL A 281 23.35 0.54 5.56
C VAL A 281 23.27 1.80 4.69
N LYS A 282 24.12 2.79 4.93
CA LYS A 282 24.09 4.04 4.20
C LYS A 282 24.57 3.82 2.76
N GLY A 283 23.83 4.33 1.79
CA GLY A 283 24.28 4.36 0.40
C GLY A 283 23.19 4.14 -0.65
N TRP A 284 23.66 3.96 -1.88
CA TRP A 284 22.86 3.77 -3.09
C TRP A 284 22.57 2.30 -3.34
N TYR A 285 21.32 1.97 -3.65
CA TYR A 285 20.88 0.60 -3.94
C TYR A 285 19.98 0.56 -5.17
N ARG A 286 20.14 -0.48 -5.99
CA ARG A 286 19.27 -0.77 -7.13
C ARG A 286 18.73 -2.20 -7.04
N LYS A 287 17.65 -2.45 -7.76
CA LYS A 287 17.10 -3.82 -7.90
C LYS A 287 18.12 -4.72 -8.61
N ASP A 288 18.29 -5.91 -8.08
CA ASP A 288 18.93 -7.02 -8.77
C ASP A 288 17.88 -7.85 -9.55
N THR A 289 18.36 -8.77 -10.37
CA THR A 289 17.61 -9.78 -11.12
C THR A 289 16.72 -10.68 -10.25
N THR A 290 17.04 -10.81 -8.95
CA THR A 290 16.38 -11.74 -8.02
C THR A 290 15.36 -11.09 -7.06
N ASP A 291 14.84 -9.90 -7.41
CA ASP A 291 14.02 -9.04 -6.51
C ASP A 291 14.75 -8.55 -5.24
N GLY A 292 16.06 -8.82 -5.13
CA GLY A 292 16.94 -8.24 -4.11
C GLY A 292 17.32 -6.80 -4.41
N TRP A 293 17.88 -6.10 -3.42
CA TRP A 293 18.47 -4.77 -3.60
C TRP A 293 19.97 -4.86 -3.32
N ILE A 294 20.78 -4.48 -4.31
CA ILE A 294 22.23 -4.53 -4.25
C ILE A 294 22.81 -3.11 -4.19
N LYS A 295 23.92 -2.96 -3.46
CA LYS A 295 24.63 -1.69 -3.36
C LYS A 295 25.19 -1.30 -4.72
N VAL A 296 25.05 -0.04 -5.10
CA VAL A 296 25.58 0.47 -6.37
C VAL A 296 27.05 0.83 -6.18
N SER A 297 27.91 0.26 -7.01
CA SER A 297 29.34 0.58 -7.03
C SER A 297 29.60 1.89 -7.76
N GLY A 298 30.56 2.65 -7.23
CA GLY A 298 31.19 3.80 -7.87
C GLY A 298 30.47 5.15 -7.64
N ILE A 299 29.22 5.14 -7.18
CA ILE A 299 28.63 6.35 -6.57
C ILE A 299 29.13 6.42 -5.13
N SER A 300 29.70 7.56 -4.73
CA SER A 300 30.14 7.78 -3.35
C SER A 300 28.99 7.56 -2.36
N GLU A 301 29.20 6.68 -1.39
CA GLU A 301 28.20 6.30 -0.40
C GLU A 301 27.76 7.48 0.48
N ASN A 302 28.65 8.45 0.64
CA ASN A 302 28.43 9.64 1.46
C ASN A 302 27.67 10.74 0.75
N ILE A 303 27.59 10.69 -0.58
CA ILE A 303 26.90 11.71 -1.36
C ILE A 303 25.41 11.40 -1.42
N THR A 304 24.63 12.29 -0.80
CA THR A 304 23.17 12.26 -0.81
C THR A 304 22.60 12.85 -2.11
N PRO A 305 21.36 12.52 -2.48
CA PRO A 305 20.66 13.22 -3.57
C PRO A 305 20.66 14.75 -3.40
N ASP A 306 20.49 15.23 -2.16
CA ASP A 306 20.45 16.65 -1.82
C ASP A 306 21.81 17.35 -2.01
N GLU A 307 22.92 16.60 -1.97
CA GLU A 307 24.27 17.13 -2.24
C GLU A 307 24.59 17.13 -3.73
N LEU A 308 24.11 16.13 -4.48
CA LEU A 308 24.29 16.10 -5.94
C LEU A 308 23.67 17.32 -6.61
N SER A 309 22.51 17.79 -6.12
CA SER A 309 21.83 18.97 -6.65
C SER A 309 22.58 20.28 -6.43
N LYS A 310 23.56 20.31 -5.51
CA LYS A 310 24.40 21.49 -5.22
C LYS A 310 25.66 21.54 -6.10
N THR A 311 25.99 20.46 -6.81
CA THR A 311 27.19 20.42 -7.64
C THR A 311 26.98 21.18 -8.95
N ALA A 312 27.77 22.23 -9.18
CA ALA A 312 27.56 23.13 -10.32
C ALA A 312 27.77 22.43 -11.68
N ASN A 313 28.80 21.61 -11.84
CA ASN A 313 29.38 21.42 -13.18
C ASN A 313 29.05 20.12 -13.93
N CYS A 314 28.09 19.30 -13.50
CA CYS A 314 27.72 17.99 -14.12
C CYS A 314 28.89 16.98 -14.32
N SER A 315 30.13 17.40 -14.11
CA SER A 315 31.38 16.67 -14.31
C SER A 315 31.74 15.82 -13.11
N HIS A 316 30.87 15.79 -12.09
CA HIS A 316 31.02 14.85 -11.01
C HIS A 316 30.73 13.46 -11.55
N ASP A 317 31.72 12.57 -11.49
CA ASP A 317 31.55 11.19 -11.93
C ASP A 317 30.35 10.53 -11.24
N ASP A 318 30.01 10.93 -10.02
CA ASP A 318 28.81 10.47 -9.31
C ASP A 318 27.50 10.78 -10.03
N PHE A 319 27.36 11.92 -10.72
CA PHE A 319 26.13 12.21 -11.47
C PHE A 319 26.01 11.30 -12.69
N LYS A 320 27.11 11.10 -13.44
CA LYS A 320 27.14 10.16 -14.57
C LYS A 320 26.82 8.74 -14.11
N GLN A 321 27.35 8.35 -12.96
CA GLN A 321 27.09 7.05 -12.37
C GLN A 321 25.68 6.92 -11.81
N LEU A 322 25.09 8.00 -11.28
CA LEU A 322 23.68 8.06 -10.91
C LEU A 322 22.78 7.78 -12.13
N VAL A 323 23.00 8.49 -13.24
CA VAL A 323 22.24 8.29 -14.49
C VAL A 323 22.42 6.85 -15.01
N THR A 324 23.65 6.35 -15.00
CA THR A 324 23.97 4.97 -15.42
C THR A 324 23.29 3.92 -14.54
N ALA A 325 23.30 4.10 -13.22
CA ALA A 325 22.70 3.18 -12.27
C ALA A 325 21.17 3.18 -12.35
N LEU A 326 20.58 4.34 -12.66
CA LEU A 326 19.15 4.50 -12.85
C LEU A 326 18.66 3.81 -14.13
N GLY A 327 19.47 3.84 -15.20
CA GLY A 327 19.24 3.07 -16.43
C GLY A 327 17.97 3.46 -17.17
N CYS A 328 17.50 4.70 -17.04
CA CYS A 328 16.34 5.18 -17.81
C CYS A 328 16.78 5.80 -19.14
N ASN A 329 16.09 5.43 -20.22
CA ASN A 329 16.37 5.93 -21.57
C ASN A 329 16.09 7.44 -21.75
N ASN A 330 15.28 8.04 -20.88
CA ASN A 330 14.94 9.47 -20.93
C ASN A 330 15.98 10.38 -20.28
N TYR A 331 17.04 9.82 -19.69
CA TYR A 331 18.12 10.59 -19.11
C TYR A 331 19.41 10.31 -19.88
N SER A 332 19.95 11.35 -20.51
CA SER A 332 21.23 11.28 -21.22
C SER A 332 22.38 11.66 -20.30
N ASN A 333 23.54 11.07 -20.56
CA ASN A 333 24.79 11.53 -19.95
C ASN A 333 25.08 12.96 -20.39
N CYS A 334 25.67 13.75 -19.50
CA CYS A 334 26.14 15.08 -19.84
C CYS A 334 27.22 14.97 -20.92
N VAL A 335 26.90 15.45 -22.12
CA VAL A 335 27.89 15.60 -23.18
C VAL A 335 28.72 16.80 -22.76
N ASN A 336 29.97 16.56 -22.38
CA ASN A 336 30.92 17.65 -22.14
C ASN A 336 30.93 18.51 -23.40
N SER A 337 30.33 19.69 -23.33
CA SER A 337 30.42 20.71 -24.38
C SER A 337 31.83 21.27 -24.38
N GLY A 338 32.82 20.43 -24.68
CA GLY A 338 34.16 20.85 -25.03
C GLY A 338 34.03 21.64 -26.33
N GLY A 339 34.17 22.96 -26.21
CA GLY A 339 33.95 23.87 -27.32
C GLY A 339 34.84 23.55 -28.52
N SER A 340 34.24 23.00 -29.57
CA SER A 340 34.49 23.52 -30.90
C SER A 340 33.71 24.84 -30.98
N LYS A 341 34.42 25.95 -30.77
CA LYS A 341 33.96 27.29 -31.11
C LYS A 341 33.35 27.22 -32.53
N PRO A 342 32.10 27.64 -32.77
CA PRO A 342 31.63 27.76 -34.14
C PRO A 342 32.55 28.77 -34.82
N GLU A 343 33.26 28.32 -35.86
CA GLU A 343 33.84 29.24 -36.83
C GLU A 343 32.66 30.00 -37.44
N THR A 344 32.62 31.28 -37.13
CA THR A 344 31.69 32.24 -37.71
C THR A 344 32.03 32.34 -39.19
N ASP A 345 31.33 31.59 -40.03
CA ASP A 345 31.37 31.82 -41.47
C ASP A 345 30.44 33.00 -41.77
N GLU A 346 31.07 34.14 -41.99
CA GLU A 346 30.50 35.42 -42.36
C GLU A 346 30.17 35.40 -43.85
N SER A 347 28.92 35.11 -44.23
CA SER A 347 28.43 35.51 -45.56
C SER A 347 26.91 35.64 -45.67
N LEU A 348 26.49 36.87 -46.00
CA LEU A 348 25.37 37.25 -46.88
C LEU A 348 23.92 37.20 -46.34
N GLU A 349 23.55 38.31 -45.69
CA GLU A 349 22.75 39.41 -46.26
C GLU A 349 21.73 39.13 -47.38
N ASN A 350 20.52 39.69 -47.18
CA ASN A 350 19.40 39.98 -48.09
C ASN A 350 18.31 38.92 -48.33
N ALA A 351 17.17 39.12 -47.65
CA ALA A 351 15.91 39.48 -48.31
C ALA A 351 14.83 39.85 -47.28
N GLU A 352 14.57 41.15 -47.15
CA GLU A 352 13.28 41.68 -46.65
C GLU A 352 12.19 41.45 -47.71
N GLN A 353 10.97 41.08 -47.30
CA GLN A 353 9.81 41.97 -47.45
C GLN A 353 8.49 41.35 -46.95
N ASN A 354 7.76 42.20 -46.22
CA ASN A 354 6.31 42.29 -46.11
C ASN A 354 5.53 41.17 -45.40
N THR A 355 4.94 41.50 -44.25
CA THR A 355 3.47 41.73 -44.23
C THR A 355 3.01 42.54 -43.01
N THR A 356 2.04 43.39 -43.31
CA THR A 356 1.41 44.44 -42.52
C THR A 356 0.37 43.92 -41.51
N ASP A 357 0.19 44.74 -40.47
CA ASP A 357 -0.89 44.82 -39.47
C ASP A 357 -2.24 44.15 -39.78
N GLN A 358 -2.85 43.54 -38.75
CA GLN A 358 -4.06 44.08 -38.10
C GLN A 358 -4.52 43.24 -36.89
N VAL A 359 -4.83 43.95 -35.80
CA VAL A 359 -5.65 43.51 -34.65
C VAL A 359 -7.10 43.92 -34.95
N PRO A 360 -8.13 43.13 -34.59
CA PRO A 360 -8.91 43.49 -33.39
C PRO A 360 -9.43 42.31 -32.56
N ASP A 361 -9.61 42.59 -31.26
CA ASP A 361 -10.39 41.83 -30.28
C ASP A 361 -11.84 41.62 -30.73
N THR A 362 -12.47 40.48 -30.41
CA THR A 362 -13.85 40.44 -29.86
C THR A 362 -14.17 39.07 -29.22
N GLU A 363 -14.78 39.11 -28.04
CA GLU A 363 -15.48 38.03 -27.35
C GLU A 363 -16.69 37.50 -28.14
N SER A 364 -17.08 36.23 -27.95
CA SER A 364 -18.46 35.80 -27.60
C SER A 364 -18.71 34.28 -27.76
N GLU A 365 -19.17 33.71 -26.65
CA GLU A 365 -20.22 32.70 -26.47
C GLU A 365 -20.49 31.58 -27.52
N THR A 366 -20.28 30.35 -27.05
CA THR A 366 -21.25 29.24 -26.95
C THR A 366 -22.49 29.26 -27.86
N LYS A 367 -22.63 28.21 -28.71
CA LYS A 367 -23.80 27.32 -28.74
C LYS A 367 -23.58 26.10 -29.66
N GLN A 368 -23.66 24.92 -29.03
CA GLN A 368 -23.83 23.64 -29.72
C GLN A 368 -25.16 23.60 -30.47
N SER A 369 -25.11 23.18 -31.73
CA SER A 369 -26.25 22.68 -32.50
C SER A 369 -25.80 21.39 -33.17
N VAL A 370 -26.29 20.25 -32.70
CA VAL A 370 -26.18 18.97 -33.42
C VAL A 370 -27.58 18.52 -33.76
N GLN A 371 -27.96 18.79 -35.01
CA GLN A 371 -29.11 18.20 -35.67
C GLN A 371 -28.88 16.70 -35.87
N GLY A 372 -29.93 15.93 -35.58
CA GLY A 372 -29.95 14.49 -35.79
C GLY A 372 -30.12 14.08 -37.25
N LYS A 373 -29.78 12.82 -37.52
CA LYS A 373 -30.35 12.01 -38.59
C LYS A 373 -30.13 10.53 -38.28
N GLY A 374 -31.18 9.85 -37.82
CA GLY A 374 -31.37 8.42 -38.13
C GLY A 374 -31.94 8.27 -39.55
N PRO A 375 -32.29 7.06 -40.05
CA PRO A 375 -32.51 5.81 -39.32
C PRO A 375 -31.84 4.56 -39.95
N GLY A 376 -31.95 3.41 -39.26
CA GLY A 376 -31.63 2.10 -39.82
C GLY A 376 -31.94 0.97 -38.83
N LEU A 377 -33.20 0.53 -38.82
CA LEU A 377 -33.74 -0.62 -38.09
C LEU A 377 -33.28 -1.94 -38.73
N SER A 378 -32.98 -2.95 -37.90
CA SER A 378 -33.28 -4.34 -38.22
C SER A 378 -33.73 -5.11 -36.96
N GLU A 379 -34.64 -6.03 -37.20
CA GLU A 379 -35.52 -6.72 -36.26
C GLU A 379 -34.85 -7.84 -35.45
N GLY A 380 -35.41 -8.17 -34.29
CA GLY A 380 -35.04 -9.39 -33.58
C GLY A 380 -35.69 -9.61 -32.20
N ALA A 381 -36.93 -10.08 -32.20
CA ALA A 381 -37.52 -10.99 -31.20
C ALA A 381 -37.71 -10.57 -29.72
N LYS A 382 -38.95 -10.12 -29.44
CA LYS A 382 -39.92 -10.56 -28.41
C LYS A 382 -39.44 -11.38 -27.17
N ALA A 383 -39.67 -10.79 -25.99
CA ALA A 383 -40.37 -11.34 -24.80
C ALA A 383 -40.43 -10.18 -23.77
N GLY A 384 -41.54 -9.74 -23.18
CA GLY A 384 -42.70 -10.47 -22.67
C GLY A 384 -42.75 -10.32 -21.14
N ILE A 385 -42.92 -9.10 -20.60
CA ILE A 385 -43.23 -8.88 -19.18
C ILE A 385 -44.46 -7.97 -19.10
N GLY A 386 -45.55 -8.52 -18.56
CA GLY A 386 -46.79 -7.82 -18.32
C GLY A 386 -46.65 -6.79 -17.21
N VAL A 387 -47.19 -5.60 -17.46
CA VAL A 387 -47.35 -4.51 -16.49
C VAL A 387 -48.82 -4.44 -16.11
N GLY A 388 -49.12 -4.65 -14.83
CA GLY A 388 -50.38 -4.25 -14.22
C GLY A 388 -50.20 -2.87 -13.57
N SER A 389 -51.02 -1.93 -14.03
CA SER A 389 -51.01 -0.49 -13.71
C SER A 389 -51.37 -0.15 -12.26
N THR A 390 -50.81 0.94 -11.72
CA THR A 390 -51.53 2.12 -11.17
C THR A 390 -50.51 3.15 -10.62
N VAL A 391 -50.38 4.30 -11.29
CA VAL A 391 -50.92 5.64 -10.93
C VAL A 391 -50.23 6.31 -9.74
N GLY A 392 -49.53 7.42 -10.04
CA GLY A 392 -49.56 8.62 -9.20
C GLY A 392 -48.23 9.12 -8.64
N GLY A 393 -47.74 10.24 -9.19
CA GLY A 393 -47.17 11.32 -8.36
C GLY A 393 -45.65 11.55 -8.39
N GLY A 394 -45.23 12.51 -9.23
CA GLY A 394 -44.29 13.59 -8.87
C GLY A 394 -42.84 13.25 -8.48
N SER A 395 -41.88 13.60 -9.35
CA SER A 395 -40.48 13.90 -8.99
C SER A 395 -39.90 14.78 -10.11
N ALA A 396 -39.64 16.08 -9.93
CA ALA A 396 -38.53 16.69 -9.20
C ALA A 396 -37.15 16.23 -9.70
N ILE A 397 -36.49 17.16 -10.40
CA ILE A 397 -35.11 17.11 -10.88
C ILE A 397 -34.16 17.00 -9.68
N GLY A 398 -33.19 16.09 -9.72
CA GLY A 398 -32.12 16.00 -8.74
C GLY A 398 -30.93 15.23 -9.29
N PHE A 399 -29.89 15.96 -9.68
CA PHE A 399 -28.59 15.41 -10.07
C PHE A 399 -28.02 14.51 -8.97
N GLY A 400 -27.56 13.32 -9.35
CA GLY A 400 -26.91 12.37 -8.47
C GLY A 400 -25.59 12.93 -7.94
N ILE A 401 -25.62 13.38 -6.69
CA ILE A 401 -24.41 13.57 -5.88
C ILE A 401 -23.94 12.18 -5.44
N TRP A 402 -22.81 11.75 -5.99
CA TRP A 402 -22.08 10.57 -5.54
C TRP A 402 -21.57 10.83 -4.11
N LYS A 403 -22.25 10.24 -3.10
CA LYS A 403 -21.76 10.21 -1.73
C LYS A 403 -20.76 9.06 -1.58
N GLY A 404 -19.51 9.42 -1.31
CA GLY A 404 -18.50 8.49 -0.80
C GLY A 404 -18.90 7.89 0.56
N PRO A 405 -18.21 6.83 1.00
CA PRO A 405 -18.73 5.85 1.94
C PRO A 405 -18.95 6.38 3.36
N ASP A 406 -20.11 6.03 3.92
CA ASP A 406 -20.59 6.27 5.29
C ASP A 406 -19.70 5.70 6.42
N ILE A 407 -18.54 5.12 6.10
CA ILE A 407 -17.60 4.49 7.05
C ILE A 407 -16.89 5.52 7.95
N MET A 408 -16.91 6.82 7.61
CA MET A 408 -16.29 7.87 8.44
C MET A 408 -17.22 8.44 9.52
N ARG A 409 -18.53 8.16 9.50
CA ARG A 409 -19.47 8.70 10.51
C ARG A 409 -19.38 7.98 11.87
N ASP A 410 -19.18 6.67 11.86
CA ASP A 410 -19.14 5.90 13.11
C ASP A 410 -17.88 6.15 13.94
N ILE A 411 -16.80 6.66 13.33
CA ILE A 411 -15.57 7.05 14.04
C ILE A 411 -15.71 8.44 14.68
N ILE A 412 -16.54 9.33 14.12
CA ILE A 412 -16.72 10.70 14.65
C ILE A 412 -17.80 10.77 15.74
N SER A 413 -18.80 9.88 15.71
CA SER A 413 -19.88 9.87 16.71
C SER A 413 -19.38 9.60 18.14
N VAL A 414 -18.36 8.76 18.31
CA VAL A 414 -17.82 8.38 19.63
C VAL A 414 -16.94 9.48 20.26
N LEU A 415 -16.43 10.43 19.46
CA LEU A 415 -15.56 11.52 19.94
C LEU A 415 -16.31 12.74 20.49
N ARG A 416 -17.65 12.78 20.39
CA ARG A 416 -18.48 13.89 20.92
C ARG A 416 -19.04 13.65 22.33
N THR A 417 -18.75 12.51 22.96
CA THR A 417 -19.23 12.20 24.32
C THR A 417 -18.14 12.37 25.39
N LEU A 418 -16.97 12.93 25.04
CA LEU A 418 -15.83 13.13 25.95
C LEU A 418 -15.19 14.53 25.82
N ILE A 419 -16.00 15.56 25.57
CA ILE A 419 -15.65 16.96 25.87
C ILE A 419 -16.80 17.57 26.67
#